data_AF-A0A1T1ZXD3-F1
#
_entry.id   AF-A0A1T1ZXD3-F1
#
_cell.length_a   1.000
_cell.length_b   1.000
_cell.length_c   1.000
_cell.angle_alpha   90.00
_cell.angle_beta   90.00
_cell.angle_gamma   90.00
#
_symmetry.space_group_name_H-M   'P 1'
#
loop_
_entity.id
_entity.type
_entity.pdbx_description
1 polymer ?
#
loop_
_entity_poly.entity_id
_entity_poly.type
_entity_poly.pdbx_seq_one_letter_code
_entity_poly.pdbx_strand_id
1 'polypeptide(L)'
;MSNTLLTNLKRTVAPAALLLCLGNPAWSGTFDDAPVISVTGDGLIFSDPSEGVEPPGLKAVTGQVNADFSNTSNPQGITNCLMANTPDFTCTAPPGSGKRVKTQLTGPTPMDIMLSTQSSGGITEYYTYGKTSNLTGARILAFKVQLGTGSGDSFTPFDTAAPEYAALFDPDYNSKFNLPDGLFGDGGQEEAGIGFFDSTSAEMTIANNANTLDATDLSNSVLANYFGNSLIDNSMLPKAFFWDATGTPVASDEDQLIAWYNLSAGQWQYGNLGVDSSTYLNDKLQAMADSLGVTV
;
A
#
# COMPACT_ATOMS: atom_id res chain seq x y z
N MET A 1 39.91 -30.38 68.20
CA MET A 1 39.71 -31.81 67.86
C MET A 1 39.16 -31.88 66.44
N SER A 2 39.71 -32.83 65.69
CA SER A 2 39.52 -33.09 64.25
C SER A 2 38.05 -33.27 63.83
N ASN A 3 37.68 -32.76 62.65
CA ASN A 3 37.23 -33.57 61.50
C ASN A 3 36.91 -32.66 60.29
N THR A 4 37.68 -32.71 59.20
CA THR A 4 37.67 -33.66 58.06
C THR A 4 36.74 -33.21 56.92
N LEU A 5 37.40 -32.92 55.79
CA LEU A 5 36.97 -32.90 54.38
C LEU A 5 35.48 -32.96 54.04
N LEU A 6 35.04 -32.01 53.21
CA LEU A 6 34.21 -32.27 52.02
C LEU A 6 34.65 -31.36 50.86
N THR A 7 35.54 -31.93 50.06
CA THR A 7 35.60 -31.92 48.59
C THR A 7 34.74 -30.91 47.82
N ASN A 8 35.46 -30.14 46.99
CA ASN A 8 35.04 -29.46 45.76
C ASN A 8 33.70 -29.94 45.14
N LEU A 9 32.73 -29.04 45.09
CA LEU A 9 31.86 -28.92 43.92
C LEU A 9 31.66 -27.42 43.64
N LYS A 10 32.48 -26.88 42.73
CA LYS A 10 32.11 -25.69 41.97
C LYS A 10 30.87 -26.05 41.15
N ARG A 11 29.68 -25.77 41.69
CA ARG A 11 28.46 -25.78 40.89
C ARG A 11 28.46 -24.49 40.07
N THR A 12 28.98 -24.59 38.85
CA THR A 12 28.63 -23.69 37.76
C THR A 12 27.12 -23.76 37.60
N VAL A 13 26.41 -22.73 38.06
CA VAL A 13 25.03 -22.49 37.63
C VAL A 13 25.19 -21.79 36.28
N ALA A 14 25.31 -22.56 35.20
CA ALA A 14 25.04 -22.00 33.89
C ALA A 14 23.58 -21.51 33.92
N PRO A 15 23.28 -20.29 33.47
CA PRO A 15 21.91 -19.87 33.30
C PRO A 15 21.30 -20.88 32.34
N ALA A 16 20.36 -21.68 32.84
CA ALA A 16 19.41 -22.34 31.96
C ALA A 16 18.60 -21.20 31.35
N ALA A 17 19.14 -20.61 30.28
CA ALA A 17 18.33 -19.96 29.28
C ALA A 17 17.39 -21.07 28.82
N LEU A 18 16.20 -21.09 29.41
CA LEU A 18 15.08 -21.84 28.93
C LEU A 18 14.75 -21.21 27.57
N LEU A 19 15.49 -21.62 26.55
CA LEU A 19 15.18 -21.33 25.16
C LEU A 19 13.97 -22.21 24.85
N LEU A 20 12.81 -21.77 25.32
CA LEU A 20 11.54 -22.22 24.79
C LEU A 20 11.48 -21.67 23.37
N CYS A 21 12.04 -22.43 22.43
CA CYS A 21 11.64 -22.33 21.03
C CYS A 21 10.20 -22.85 20.96
N LEU A 22 9.25 -22.02 21.41
CA LEU A 22 7.86 -22.17 21.02
C LEU A 22 7.86 -21.84 19.53
N GLY A 23 8.00 -22.89 18.71
CA GLY A 23 7.51 -22.80 17.35
C GLY A 23 6.03 -22.47 17.49
N ASN A 24 5.68 -21.20 17.33
CA ASN A 24 4.28 -20.82 17.24
C ASN A 24 3.81 -21.48 15.95
N PRO A 25 2.89 -22.48 15.99
CA PRO A 25 2.19 -22.84 14.78
C PRO A 25 1.60 -21.53 14.21
N ALA A 26 1.97 -21.18 12.99
CA ALA A 26 1.32 -20.09 12.28
C ALA A 26 -0.12 -20.52 12.08
N TRP A 27 -1.03 -19.95 12.85
CA TRP A 27 -2.45 -20.20 12.71
C TRP A 27 -2.94 -19.32 11.58
N SER A 28 -3.42 -19.90 10.49
CA SER A 28 -4.27 -19.17 9.56
C SER A 28 -5.67 -19.13 10.18
N GLY A 29 -6.25 -17.94 10.20
CA GLY A 29 -7.49 -17.68 10.91
C GLY A 29 -7.79 -16.20 10.82
N THR A 30 -7.66 -15.47 11.91
CA THR A 30 -7.84 -14.01 11.94
C THR A 30 -6.54 -13.28 12.26
N PHE A 31 -6.46 -12.01 11.90
CA PHE A 31 -5.43 -11.11 12.40
C PHE A 31 -5.82 -10.53 13.77
N ASP A 32 -4.84 -10.16 14.58
CA ASP A 32 -5.07 -9.25 15.71
C ASP A 32 -5.52 -7.87 15.19
N ASP A 33 -6.26 -7.08 15.98
CA ASP A 33 -6.74 -5.75 15.57
C ASP A 33 -5.58 -4.82 15.13
N ALA A 34 -4.45 -4.87 15.83
CA ALA A 34 -3.21 -4.20 15.46
C ALA A 34 -2.12 -5.26 15.20
N PRO A 35 -2.10 -5.88 14.02
CA PRO A 35 -1.38 -7.13 13.83
C PRO A 35 0.11 -6.93 13.56
N VAL A 36 0.61 -5.71 13.35
CA VAL A 36 2.01 -5.50 12.99
C VAL A 36 2.92 -5.84 14.17
N ILE A 37 3.70 -6.91 14.03
CA ILE A 37 4.74 -7.29 14.98
C ILE A 37 6.03 -6.52 14.69
N SER A 38 6.45 -6.50 13.43
CA SER A 38 7.66 -5.80 12.99
C SER A 38 7.65 -5.52 11.50
N VAL A 39 8.39 -4.49 11.10
CA VAL A 39 8.74 -4.20 9.71
C VAL A 39 10.26 -4.21 9.59
N THR A 40 10.80 -5.00 8.67
CA THR A 40 12.26 -5.13 8.45
C THR A 40 12.61 -5.01 6.98
N GLY A 41 13.90 -4.79 6.68
CA GLY A 41 14.38 -4.59 5.30
C GLY A 41 14.28 -3.14 4.82
N ASP A 42 14.25 -2.94 3.51
CA ASP A 42 14.32 -1.59 2.92
C ASP A 42 12.93 -0.98 2.71
N GLY A 43 12.19 -0.81 3.80
CA GLY A 43 10.92 -0.09 3.74
C GLY A 43 10.27 0.15 5.09
N LEU A 44 9.12 0.81 5.06
CA LEU A 44 8.34 1.13 6.25
C LEU A 44 6.84 1.13 5.96
N ILE A 45 6.04 0.96 7.01
CA ILE A 45 4.63 1.34 7.02
C ILE A 45 4.57 2.77 7.58
N PHE A 46 4.00 3.67 6.81
CA PHE A 46 3.89 5.07 7.16
C PHE A 46 2.67 5.30 8.05
N SER A 47 2.88 5.98 9.18
CA SER A 47 1.84 6.50 10.07
C SER A 47 1.99 8.01 10.18
N ASP A 48 0.89 8.73 10.07
CA ASP A 48 0.81 10.17 10.27
C ASP A 48 -0.39 10.50 11.16
N PRO A 49 -0.18 10.63 12.48
CA PRO A 49 -1.24 10.98 13.41
C PRO A 49 -1.88 12.35 13.12
N SER A 50 -1.17 13.26 12.43
CA SER A 50 -1.74 14.55 12.04
C SER A 50 -2.78 14.43 10.93
N GLU A 51 -2.67 13.38 10.11
CA GLU A 51 -3.66 12.95 9.10
C GLU A 51 -4.60 11.85 9.64
N GLY A 52 -4.55 11.55 10.95
CA GLY A 52 -5.40 10.53 11.59
C GLY A 52 -4.99 9.07 11.38
N VAL A 53 -3.79 8.82 10.84
CA VAL A 53 -3.22 7.47 10.69
C VAL A 53 -2.29 7.17 11.87
N GLU A 54 -2.79 6.43 12.85
CA GLU A 54 -2.06 6.10 14.07
C GLU A 54 -1.00 5.00 13.86
N PRO A 55 0.09 4.95 14.66
CA PRO A 55 0.99 3.80 14.66
C PRO A 55 0.23 2.48 14.97
N PRO A 56 0.57 1.34 14.35
CA PRO A 56 1.72 1.10 13.46
C PRO A 56 1.44 1.42 11.97
N GLY A 57 0.41 2.21 11.67
CA GLY A 57 0.01 2.59 10.31
C GLY A 57 -0.85 1.55 9.59
N LEU A 58 -0.99 0.35 10.15
CA LEU A 58 -1.84 -0.74 9.66
C LEU A 58 -2.69 -1.30 10.81
N LYS A 59 -3.96 -1.57 10.54
CA LYS A 59 -4.85 -2.37 11.39
C LYS A 59 -5.53 -3.46 10.59
N ALA A 60 -5.99 -4.50 11.29
CA ALA A 60 -6.97 -5.42 10.74
C ALA A 60 -8.37 -5.05 11.25
N VAL A 61 -9.36 -5.18 10.39
CA VAL A 61 -10.78 -5.14 10.76
C VAL A 61 -11.35 -6.50 10.42
N THR A 62 -11.90 -7.19 11.43
CA THR A 62 -12.53 -8.50 11.26
C THR A 62 -14.02 -8.38 11.57
N GLY A 63 -14.83 -8.14 10.54
CA GLY A 63 -16.28 -8.05 10.66
C GLY A 63 -16.98 -9.41 10.74
N GLN A 64 -16.46 -10.43 10.03
CA GLN A 64 -16.99 -11.78 10.02
C GLN A 64 -15.86 -12.81 10.06
N VAL A 65 -15.77 -13.54 11.16
CA VAL A 65 -14.82 -14.64 11.34
C VAL A 65 -15.22 -15.83 10.45
N ASN A 66 -14.25 -16.50 9.86
CA ASN A 66 -14.44 -17.62 8.93
C ASN A 66 -15.29 -17.27 7.70
N ALA A 67 -15.18 -16.03 7.23
CA ALA A 67 -15.85 -15.56 6.03
C ALA A 67 -15.08 -15.93 4.77
N ASP A 68 -15.83 -16.42 3.79
CA ASP A 68 -15.46 -16.61 2.38
C ASP A 68 -16.40 -15.69 1.58
N PHE A 69 -15.84 -14.67 0.95
CA PHE A 69 -16.57 -13.63 0.24
C PHE A 69 -16.60 -13.95 -1.26
N SER A 70 -17.79 -14.23 -1.78
CA SER A 70 -17.99 -14.49 -3.21
C SER A 70 -17.78 -13.29 -4.15
N ASN A 71 -17.40 -12.12 -3.63
CA ASN A 71 -17.21 -10.89 -4.42
C ASN A 71 -15.74 -10.73 -4.83
N THR A 72 -15.48 -11.05 -6.08
CA THR A 72 -14.14 -11.12 -6.66
C THR A 72 -13.65 -9.85 -7.34
N SER A 73 -14.53 -8.85 -7.51
CA SER A 73 -14.29 -7.71 -8.40
C SER A 73 -14.42 -6.34 -7.75
N ASN A 74 -15.02 -6.26 -6.56
CA ASN A 74 -15.21 -5.00 -5.83
C ASN A 74 -15.16 -5.26 -4.32
N PRO A 75 -14.49 -4.42 -3.51
CA PRO A 75 -14.52 -4.55 -2.05
C PRO A 75 -15.87 -4.25 -1.39
N GLN A 76 -16.88 -3.77 -2.13
CA GLN A 76 -18.21 -3.49 -1.57
C GLN A 76 -18.82 -4.75 -0.91
N GLY A 77 -19.22 -4.61 0.34
CA GLY A 77 -19.79 -5.70 1.14
C GLY A 77 -18.76 -6.59 1.83
N ILE A 78 -17.47 -6.40 1.57
CA ILE A 78 -16.40 -7.10 2.31
C ILE A 78 -16.16 -6.38 3.63
N THR A 79 -16.43 -7.08 4.73
CA THR A 79 -16.35 -6.53 6.10
C THR A 79 -15.04 -6.87 6.81
N ASN A 80 -14.17 -7.66 6.17
CA ASN A 80 -12.83 -7.99 6.65
C ASN A 80 -11.78 -7.30 5.80
N CYS A 81 -10.88 -6.53 6.40
CA CYS A 81 -9.82 -5.88 5.64
C CYS A 81 -8.56 -5.61 6.44
N LEU A 82 -7.44 -5.54 5.72
CA LEU A 82 -6.21 -4.88 6.16
C LEU A 82 -6.23 -3.46 5.61
N MET A 83 -6.16 -2.47 6.50
CA MET A 83 -6.33 -1.07 6.15
C MET A 83 -5.43 -0.17 7.01
N ALA A 84 -5.33 1.11 6.65
CA ALA A 84 -4.63 2.09 7.48
C ALA A 84 -5.21 2.09 8.91
N ASN A 85 -4.35 2.29 9.91
CA ASN A 85 -4.80 2.38 11.30
C ASN A 85 -5.46 3.74 11.59
N THR A 86 -6.64 3.94 11.03
CA THR A 86 -7.49 5.11 11.20
C THR A 86 -8.68 4.74 12.10
N PRO A 87 -8.76 5.21 13.35
CA PRO A 87 -9.77 4.73 14.31
C PRO A 87 -11.22 4.84 13.82
N ASP A 88 -11.52 5.90 13.05
CA ASP A 88 -12.89 6.25 12.64
C ASP A 88 -13.39 5.53 11.38
N PHE A 89 -12.51 4.79 10.68
CA PHE A 89 -12.87 4.16 9.40
C PHE A 89 -12.94 2.65 9.48
N THR A 90 -13.84 2.08 8.67
CA THR A 90 -14.01 0.64 8.45
C THR A 90 -13.74 0.30 7.00
N CYS A 91 -13.80 -0.99 6.64
CA CYS A 91 -13.58 -1.45 5.27
C CYS A 91 -14.51 -0.76 4.24
N THR A 92 -15.73 -0.42 4.66
CA THR A 92 -16.75 0.20 3.80
C THR A 92 -16.65 1.72 3.70
N ALA A 93 -15.63 2.35 4.31
CA ALA A 93 -15.42 3.79 4.19
C ALA A 93 -15.28 4.22 2.71
N PRO A 94 -15.75 5.43 2.33
CA PRO A 94 -15.70 5.90 0.95
C PRO A 94 -14.28 5.91 0.35
N PRO A 95 -14.12 5.91 -0.99
CA PRO A 95 -12.86 6.28 -1.63
C PRO A 95 -12.34 7.63 -1.11
N GLY A 96 -11.02 7.85 -1.13
CA GLY A 96 -10.42 9.10 -0.62
C GLY A 96 -10.32 9.22 0.91
N SER A 97 -11.02 8.39 1.69
CA SER A 97 -11.02 8.43 3.17
C SER A 97 -9.69 8.08 3.87
N GLY A 98 -8.56 7.98 3.16
CA GLY A 98 -7.29 7.63 3.81
C GLY A 98 -7.18 6.18 4.30
N LYS A 99 -8.10 5.28 3.93
CA LYS A 99 -8.11 3.86 4.37
C LYS A 99 -6.97 2.97 3.87
N ARG A 100 -6.11 3.44 2.97
CA ARG A 100 -5.04 2.63 2.36
C ARG A 100 -3.82 2.59 3.28
N VAL A 101 -3.36 1.39 3.63
CA VAL A 101 -2.05 1.19 4.27
C VAL A 101 -0.99 1.83 3.36
N LYS A 102 -0.23 2.78 3.90
CA LYS A 102 0.83 3.48 3.17
C LYS A 102 2.15 2.76 3.42
N THR A 103 2.75 2.15 2.41
CA THR A 103 4.11 1.60 2.47
C THR A 103 5.08 2.47 1.69
N GLN A 104 6.32 2.55 2.14
CA GLN A 104 7.41 3.22 1.42
C GLN A 104 8.54 2.22 1.22
N LEU A 105 8.90 1.97 -0.04
CA LEU A 105 10.06 1.17 -0.40
C LEU A 105 11.26 2.11 -0.52
N THR A 106 12.35 1.80 0.16
CA THR A 106 13.51 2.71 0.34
C THR A 106 14.81 2.15 -0.22
N GLY A 107 14.79 0.92 -0.72
CA GLY A 107 15.97 0.25 -1.28
C GLY A 107 15.62 -1.08 -1.94
N PRO A 108 16.65 -1.82 -2.40
CA PRO A 108 16.47 -3.06 -3.16
C PRO A 108 16.25 -4.32 -2.29
N THR A 109 16.45 -4.23 -0.98
CA THR A 109 16.25 -5.37 -0.06
C THR A 109 14.74 -5.58 0.16
N PRO A 110 14.23 -6.83 0.18
CA PRO A 110 12.83 -7.09 0.50
C PRO A 110 12.40 -6.41 1.80
N MET A 111 11.25 -5.74 1.76
CA MET A 111 10.56 -5.23 2.94
C MET A 111 9.63 -6.33 3.47
N ASP A 112 9.85 -6.77 4.70
CA ASP A 112 9.02 -7.76 5.36
C ASP A 112 8.06 -7.07 6.34
N ILE A 113 6.78 -7.41 6.25
CA ILE A 113 5.76 -7.00 7.22
C ILE A 113 5.33 -8.26 7.97
N MET A 114 5.78 -8.39 9.22
CA MET A 114 5.42 -9.54 10.05
C MET A 114 4.13 -9.23 10.81
N LEU A 115 3.10 -10.04 10.58
CA LEU A 115 1.77 -9.87 11.14
C LEU A 115 1.45 -11.00 12.14
N SER A 116 0.81 -10.66 13.26
CA SER A 116 0.28 -11.62 14.21
C SER A 116 -1.08 -12.14 13.77
N THR A 117 -1.29 -13.43 13.99
CA THR A 117 -2.53 -14.12 13.67
C THR A 117 -3.02 -14.95 14.85
N GLN A 118 -4.30 -15.29 14.82
CA GLN A 118 -4.99 -16.16 15.76
C GLN A 118 -5.78 -17.23 15.00
N SER A 119 -6.00 -18.38 15.62
CA SER A 119 -6.83 -19.45 15.06
C SER A 119 -8.29 -19.08 15.21
N SER A 120 -9.03 -19.12 14.11
CA SER A 120 -10.48 -19.03 14.10
C SER A 120 -11.19 -20.36 13.88
N GLY A 121 -10.42 -21.45 13.68
CA GLY A 121 -10.96 -22.78 13.35
C GLY A 121 -11.48 -22.91 11.92
N GLY A 122 -11.16 -21.95 11.05
CA GLY A 122 -11.56 -21.91 9.63
C GLY A 122 -10.79 -20.84 8.86
N ILE A 123 -11.18 -20.62 7.60
CA ILE A 123 -10.56 -19.63 6.70
C ILE A 123 -11.28 -18.30 6.84
N THR A 124 -10.55 -17.23 7.20
CA THR A 124 -11.09 -15.86 7.16
C THR A 124 -10.38 -15.07 6.08
N GLU A 125 -11.14 -14.59 5.11
CA GLU A 125 -10.61 -13.74 4.05
C GLU A 125 -10.55 -12.28 4.45
N TYR A 126 -9.54 -11.57 3.93
CA TYR A 126 -9.32 -10.14 4.14
C TYR A 126 -9.04 -9.45 2.81
N TYR A 127 -9.74 -8.34 2.58
CA TYR A 127 -9.38 -7.43 1.50
C TYR A 127 -8.26 -6.48 1.93
N THR A 128 -7.24 -6.28 1.10
CA THR A 128 -6.13 -5.38 1.44
C THR A 128 -6.25 -4.05 0.72
N TYR A 129 -6.33 -2.95 1.48
CA TYR A 129 -6.20 -1.60 0.95
C TYR A 129 -4.75 -1.13 1.09
N GLY A 130 -4.01 -1.05 -0.01
CA GLY A 130 -2.62 -0.62 -0.02
C GLY A 130 -2.34 0.58 -0.92
N LYS A 131 -1.30 1.34 -0.58
CA LYS A 131 -0.62 2.31 -1.43
C LYS A 131 0.87 2.22 -1.17
N THR A 132 1.65 1.97 -2.21
CA THR A 132 3.11 1.87 -2.12
C THR A 132 3.76 3.07 -2.80
N SER A 133 4.64 3.76 -2.08
CA SER A 133 5.51 4.80 -2.63
C SER A 133 6.91 4.25 -2.89
N ASN A 134 7.50 4.66 -4.00
CA ASN A 134 8.88 4.34 -4.34
C ASN A 134 9.82 5.48 -3.93
N LEU A 135 10.66 5.21 -2.92
CA LEU A 135 11.72 6.09 -2.42
C LEU A 135 13.08 5.38 -2.50
N THR A 136 13.22 4.40 -3.39
CA THR A 136 14.43 3.57 -3.52
C THR A 136 15.61 4.30 -4.16
N GLY A 137 15.39 5.51 -4.71
CA GLY A 137 16.33 6.22 -5.56
C GLY A 137 16.43 5.65 -6.98
N ALA A 138 15.64 4.62 -7.30
CA ALA A 138 15.62 3.96 -8.60
C ALA A 138 14.18 3.66 -9.05
N ARG A 139 14.01 3.36 -10.33
CA ARG A 139 12.72 2.93 -10.87
C ARG A 139 12.46 1.47 -10.52
N ILE A 140 11.26 1.18 -10.05
CA ILE A 140 10.83 -0.21 -9.80
C ILE A 140 10.18 -0.74 -11.09
N LEU A 141 10.83 -1.72 -11.71
CA LEU A 141 10.36 -2.38 -12.95
C LEU A 141 9.32 -3.47 -12.67
N ALA A 142 9.47 -4.11 -11.51
CA ALA A 142 8.61 -5.18 -11.03
C ALA A 142 8.78 -5.31 -9.52
N PHE A 143 7.76 -5.84 -8.85
CA PHE A 143 7.90 -6.30 -7.47
C PHE A 143 7.04 -7.53 -7.24
N LYS A 144 7.37 -8.27 -6.18
CA LYS A 144 6.67 -9.47 -5.76
C LYS A 144 6.15 -9.28 -4.34
N VAL A 145 4.90 -9.63 -4.12
CA VAL A 145 4.37 -9.87 -2.76
C VAL A 145 4.40 -11.37 -2.54
N GLN A 146 5.01 -11.81 -1.43
CA GLN A 146 5.12 -13.22 -1.09
C GLN A 146 4.64 -13.45 0.34
N LEU A 147 3.81 -14.48 0.53
CA LEU A 147 3.29 -14.86 1.84
C LEU A 147 4.11 -16.02 2.41
N GLY A 148 4.45 -15.93 3.68
CA GLY A 148 5.25 -16.93 4.38
C GLY A 148 5.39 -16.64 5.86
N THR A 149 6.35 -17.34 6.48
CA THR A 149 6.72 -17.19 7.88
C THR A 149 8.20 -16.79 8.00
N GLY A 150 8.57 -16.16 9.11
CA GLY A 150 9.92 -15.62 9.30
C GLY A 150 10.15 -14.31 8.54
N SER A 151 11.38 -13.82 8.58
CA SER A 151 11.82 -12.59 7.91
C SER A 151 13.30 -12.66 7.50
N GLY A 152 13.70 -11.82 6.55
CA GLY A 152 15.06 -11.78 5.99
C GLY A 152 15.51 -13.17 5.52
N ASP A 153 16.72 -13.56 5.90
CA ASP A 153 17.30 -14.87 5.53
C ASP A 153 16.54 -16.08 6.12
N SER A 154 15.68 -15.86 7.12
CA SER A 154 14.84 -16.92 7.72
C SER A 154 13.46 -17.07 7.09
N PHE A 155 13.14 -16.22 6.10
CA PHE A 155 11.86 -16.27 5.42
C PHE A 155 11.63 -17.64 4.75
N THR A 156 10.48 -18.23 5.05
CA THR A 156 10.02 -19.50 4.48
C THR A 156 8.65 -19.28 3.84
N PRO A 157 8.52 -19.40 2.51
CA PRO A 157 7.23 -19.28 1.82
C PRO A 157 6.21 -20.30 2.35
N PHE A 158 4.93 -19.95 2.36
CA PHE A 158 3.89 -20.91 2.72
C PHE A 158 3.82 -22.08 1.74
N ASP A 159 3.61 -23.28 2.26
CA ASP A 159 3.33 -24.47 1.46
C ASP A 159 1.87 -24.45 1.00
N THR A 160 1.67 -24.30 -0.31
CA THR A 160 0.34 -24.22 -0.92
C THR A 160 -0.39 -25.58 -0.93
N ALA A 161 0.33 -26.68 -0.65
CA ALA A 161 -0.26 -28.01 -0.49
C ALA A 161 -0.81 -28.27 0.93
N ALA A 162 -0.52 -27.39 1.90
CA ALA A 162 -1.00 -27.47 3.28
C ALA A 162 -1.77 -26.19 3.67
N PRO A 163 -2.91 -25.90 2.99
CA PRO A 163 -3.66 -24.65 3.17
C PRO A 163 -4.19 -24.43 4.60
N GLU A 164 -4.35 -25.49 5.38
CA GLU A 164 -4.81 -25.43 6.77
C GLU A 164 -3.84 -24.71 7.73
N TYR A 165 -2.59 -24.46 7.30
CA TYR A 165 -1.57 -23.72 8.06
C TYR A 165 -1.02 -22.52 7.29
N ALA A 166 -1.62 -22.15 6.16
CA ALA A 166 -1.12 -21.12 5.28
C ALA A 166 -2.07 -19.92 5.16
N ALA A 167 -1.51 -18.73 5.04
CA ALA A 167 -2.21 -17.60 4.42
C ALA A 167 -1.91 -17.63 2.92
N LEU A 168 -2.96 -17.61 2.10
CA LEU A 168 -2.88 -17.71 0.66
C LEU A 168 -3.61 -16.54 0.01
N PHE A 169 -3.19 -16.15 -1.20
CA PHE A 169 -3.97 -15.28 -2.05
C PHE A 169 -5.17 -16.06 -2.58
N ASP A 170 -6.33 -15.43 -2.48
CA ASP A 170 -7.55 -15.95 -3.09
C ASP A 170 -7.39 -15.89 -4.63
N PRO A 171 -7.48 -17.04 -5.34
CA PRO A 171 -7.38 -17.09 -6.79
C PRO A 171 -8.59 -16.46 -7.48
N ASP A 172 -9.74 -16.39 -6.80
CA ASP A 172 -10.95 -15.81 -7.35
C ASP A 172 -10.86 -14.28 -7.34
N TYR A 173 -10.05 -13.67 -6.47
CA TYR A 173 -9.92 -12.23 -6.38
C TYR A 173 -9.05 -11.61 -7.49
N ASN A 174 -9.57 -10.53 -8.11
CA ASN A 174 -8.81 -9.76 -9.10
C ASN A 174 -7.82 -8.80 -8.40
N SER A 175 -6.60 -9.27 -8.19
CA SER A 175 -5.50 -8.47 -7.64
C SER A 175 -5.11 -7.35 -8.61
N LYS A 176 -4.98 -6.12 -8.09
CA LYS A 176 -4.66 -4.94 -8.88
C LYS A 176 -3.56 -4.10 -8.22
N PHE A 177 -2.61 -3.67 -9.02
CA PHE A 177 -1.64 -2.62 -8.67
C PHE A 177 -1.70 -1.53 -9.73
N ASN A 178 -2.48 -0.50 -9.41
CA ASN A 178 -2.75 0.62 -10.30
C ASN A 178 -2.03 1.87 -9.78
N LEU A 179 -1.62 2.76 -10.69
CA LEU A 179 -1.33 4.12 -10.27
C LEU A 179 -2.62 4.78 -9.75
N PRO A 180 -2.51 5.74 -8.82
CA PRO A 180 -3.68 6.44 -8.28
C PRO A 180 -4.53 7.07 -9.38
N ASP A 181 -5.85 7.03 -9.18
CA ASP A 181 -6.82 7.76 -9.97
C ASP A 181 -6.46 9.28 -9.98
N GLY A 182 -6.93 10.00 -10.99
CA GLY A 182 -6.66 11.43 -11.17
C GLY A 182 -5.48 11.76 -12.07
N LEU A 183 -4.54 10.82 -12.27
CA LEU A 183 -3.48 10.92 -13.28
C LEU A 183 -3.78 10.09 -14.53
N PHE A 184 -4.28 8.88 -14.34
CA PHE A 184 -4.61 7.92 -15.41
C PHE A 184 -5.91 7.21 -15.03
N GLY A 185 -6.74 6.86 -16.01
CA GLY A 185 -8.00 6.16 -15.78
C GLY A 185 -9.19 7.12 -15.59
N ASP A 186 -10.32 6.56 -15.19
CA ASP A 186 -11.53 7.34 -14.93
C ASP A 186 -11.57 7.77 -13.45
N GLY A 187 -11.78 9.06 -13.21
CA GLY A 187 -11.91 9.65 -11.86
C GLY A 187 -10.64 10.31 -11.31
N GLY A 188 -10.75 10.87 -10.09
CA GLY A 188 -9.66 11.50 -9.33
C GLY A 188 -9.25 12.93 -9.75
N GLN A 189 -9.86 13.49 -10.80
CA GLN A 189 -9.89 14.93 -11.07
C GLN A 189 -11.32 15.38 -10.76
N GLU A 190 -11.56 16.06 -9.63
CA GLU A 190 -12.93 16.40 -9.21
C GLU A 190 -13.71 17.03 -10.38
N GLU A 191 -14.93 16.51 -10.59
CA GLU A 191 -15.93 16.82 -11.62
C GLU A 191 -15.68 16.34 -13.08
N ALA A 192 -14.44 16.20 -13.58
CA ALA A 192 -14.19 15.84 -15.00
C ALA A 192 -14.18 14.35 -15.33
N GLY A 193 -14.07 13.48 -14.33
CA GLY A 193 -14.25 12.03 -14.52
C GLY A 193 -13.16 11.30 -15.32
N ILE A 194 -12.09 11.98 -15.78
CA ILE A 194 -10.95 11.37 -16.49
C ILE A 194 -9.61 11.87 -15.92
N GLY A 195 -8.60 11.00 -15.89
CA GLY A 195 -7.27 11.24 -15.33
C GLY A 195 -6.42 12.17 -16.19
N PHE A 196 -5.63 13.02 -15.53
CA PHE A 196 -4.89 14.13 -16.13
C PHE A 196 -4.13 13.82 -17.42
N PHE A 197 -3.53 12.65 -17.55
CA PHE A 197 -2.76 12.28 -18.74
C PHE A 197 -3.59 11.54 -19.79
N ASP A 198 -4.50 10.67 -19.34
CA ASP A 198 -5.26 9.76 -20.19
C ASP A 198 -6.44 9.16 -19.42
N SER A 199 -7.51 8.78 -20.14
CA SER A 199 -8.68 8.10 -19.56
C SER A 199 -8.46 6.60 -19.32
N THR A 200 -7.33 6.03 -19.78
CA THR A 200 -7.01 4.62 -19.54
C THR A 200 -6.21 4.48 -18.26
N SER A 201 -6.60 3.56 -17.37
CA SER A 201 -5.85 3.29 -16.14
C SER A 201 -4.42 2.85 -16.45
N ALA A 202 -3.47 3.24 -15.61
CA ALA A 202 -2.10 2.73 -15.63
C ALA A 202 -1.98 1.57 -14.63
N GLU A 203 -1.86 0.35 -15.13
CA GLU A 203 -1.96 -0.87 -14.33
C GLU A 203 -0.77 -1.80 -14.58
N MET A 204 -0.26 -2.43 -13.51
CA MET A 204 0.70 -3.53 -13.65
C MET A 204 -0.01 -4.82 -14.04
N THR A 205 0.68 -5.65 -14.83
CA THR A 205 0.29 -7.03 -15.09
C THR A 205 0.56 -7.88 -13.86
N ILE A 206 -0.47 -8.54 -13.33
CA ILE A 206 -0.37 -9.36 -12.12
C ILE A 206 -0.50 -10.83 -12.45
N ALA A 207 0.51 -11.63 -12.11
CA ALA A 207 0.38 -13.08 -12.03
C ALA A 207 0.04 -13.48 -10.58
N ASN A 208 -1.22 -13.87 -10.38
CA ASN A 208 -1.72 -14.34 -9.09
C ASN A 208 -1.43 -15.84 -8.94
N ASN A 209 -0.63 -16.19 -7.92
CA ASN A 209 -0.38 -17.56 -7.48
C ASN A 209 -0.78 -17.67 -6.01
N ALA A 210 -1.04 -18.88 -5.53
CA ALA A 210 -1.57 -19.11 -4.18
C ALA A 210 -0.75 -18.45 -3.05
N ASN A 211 0.57 -18.28 -3.17
CA ASN A 211 1.40 -17.61 -2.14
C ASN A 211 2.25 -16.45 -2.69
N THR A 212 2.09 -16.07 -3.97
CA THR A 212 2.81 -14.94 -4.58
C THR A 212 1.94 -14.13 -5.52
N LEU A 213 2.09 -12.81 -5.46
CA LEU A 213 1.67 -11.89 -6.52
C LEU A 213 2.92 -11.33 -7.20
N ASP A 214 3.09 -11.63 -8.48
CA ASP A 214 4.14 -11.04 -9.31
C ASP A 214 3.55 -9.87 -10.10
N ALA A 215 4.02 -8.65 -9.83
CA ALA A 215 3.60 -7.44 -10.51
C ALA A 215 4.70 -6.97 -11.47
N THR A 216 4.41 -6.97 -12.76
CA THR A 216 5.33 -6.53 -13.83
C THR A 216 4.64 -5.54 -14.76
N ASP A 217 5.42 -4.90 -15.63
CA ASP A 217 4.92 -4.18 -16.81
C ASP A 217 3.80 -3.19 -16.50
N LEU A 218 4.19 -2.00 -16.00
CA LEU A 218 3.23 -0.92 -15.82
C LEU A 218 2.75 -0.41 -17.18
N SER A 219 1.52 -0.79 -17.54
CA SER A 219 0.95 -0.62 -18.87
C SER A 219 0.08 0.63 -18.95
N ASN A 220 0.48 1.57 -19.79
CA ASN A 220 -0.31 2.67 -20.34
C ASN A 220 0.57 3.36 -21.39
N SER A 221 0.07 3.61 -22.60
CA SER A 221 0.88 4.15 -23.70
C SER A 221 1.34 5.60 -23.46
N VAL A 222 0.51 6.41 -22.80
CA VAL A 222 0.82 7.79 -22.43
C VAL A 222 1.85 7.84 -21.31
N LEU A 223 1.70 6.97 -20.31
CA LEU A 223 2.72 6.77 -19.26
C LEU A 223 4.05 6.34 -19.89
N ALA A 224 4.03 5.32 -20.75
CA ALA A 224 5.22 4.81 -21.43
C ALA A 224 5.99 5.91 -22.17
N ASN A 225 5.25 6.78 -22.88
CA ASN A 225 5.81 7.86 -23.67
C ASN A 225 6.47 8.95 -22.82
N TYR A 226 5.84 9.38 -21.72
CA TYR A 226 6.33 10.51 -20.92
C TYR A 226 7.22 10.09 -19.75
N PHE A 227 6.98 8.90 -19.22
CA PHE A 227 7.51 8.46 -17.95
C PHE A 227 8.20 7.10 -18.04
N GLY A 228 7.96 6.29 -19.07
CA GLY A 228 8.40 4.89 -19.15
C GLY A 228 7.45 3.92 -18.42
N ASN A 229 7.79 2.63 -18.37
CA ASN A 229 6.89 1.55 -17.91
C ASN A 229 7.22 1.06 -16.50
N SER A 230 7.62 1.96 -15.61
CA SER A 230 8.14 1.62 -14.28
C SER A 230 7.55 2.53 -13.23
N LEU A 231 7.39 2.04 -12.00
CA LEU A 231 7.01 2.90 -10.88
C LEU A 231 8.18 3.86 -10.58
N ILE A 232 7.93 5.15 -10.82
CA ILE A 232 8.94 6.21 -10.70
C ILE A 232 9.25 6.47 -9.23
N ASP A 233 10.53 6.72 -8.93
CA ASP A 233 10.95 7.17 -7.61
C ASP A 233 10.46 8.59 -7.31
N ASN A 234 10.14 8.87 -6.05
CA ASN A 234 9.61 10.15 -5.62
C ASN A 234 10.52 11.34 -5.97
N SER A 235 11.84 11.15 -5.98
CA SER A 235 12.81 12.20 -6.37
C SER A 235 12.82 12.50 -7.88
N MET A 236 12.21 11.64 -8.69
CA MET A 236 12.13 11.75 -10.14
C MET A 236 10.76 12.27 -10.61
N LEU A 237 9.87 12.64 -9.69
CA LEU A 237 8.58 13.21 -10.04
C LEU A 237 8.75 14.56 -10.76
N PRO A 238 8.00 14.80 -11.85
CA PRO A 238 8.08 16.06 -12.56
C PRO A 238 7.57 17.21 -11.69
N LYS A 239 7.96 18.44 -12.06
CA LYS A 239 7.33 19.63 -11.50
C LYS A 239 5.89 19.73 -11.99
N ALA A 240 5.00 20.06 -11.08
CA ALA A 240 3.57 20.16 -11.31
C ALA A 240 3.00 21.39 -10.60
N PHE A 241 1.93 21.93 -11.17
CA PHE A 241 1.12 22.99 -10.58
C PHE A 241 -0.21 22.39 -10.15
N PHE A 242 -0.50 22.49 -8.86
CA PHE A 242 -1.73 22.06 -8.25
C PHE A 242 -2.56 23.28 -7.83
N TRP A 243 -3.88 23.20 -7.94
CA TRP A 243 -4.80 24.29 -7.59
C TRP A 243 -6.01 23.77 -6.84
N ASP A 244 -6.27 24.38 -5.69
CA ASP A 244 -7.54 24.29 -4.96
C ASP A 244 -8.59 25.17 -5.67
N ALA A 245 -9.52 24.51 -6.36
CA ALA A 245 -10.56 25.17 -7.12
C ALA A 245 -11.64 25.84 -6.25
N THR A 246 -11.74 25.48 -4.97
CA THR A 246 -12.77 26.02 -4.07
C THR A 246 -12.37 27.35 -3.45
N GLY A 247 -11.07 27.69 -3.50
CA GLY A 247 -10.52 28.92 -2.91
C GLY A 247 -10.71 29.02 -1.40
N THR A 248 -11.14 27.94 -0.74
CA THR A 248 -11.37 27.86 0.70
C THR A 248 -10.79 26.54 1.17
N PRO A 249 -9.86 26.52 2.14
CA PRO A 249 -9.35 25.27 2.69
C PRO A 249 -10.49 24.43 3.28
N VAL A 250 -10.98 23.45 2.52
CA VAL A 250 -11.91 22.44 2.99
C VAL A 250 -11.11 21.18 3.28
N ALA A 251 -11.28 20.62 4.47
CA ALA A 251 -10.50 19.47 4.94
C ALA A 251 -10.68 18.19 4.09
N SER A 252 -11.62 18.18 3.14
CA SER A 252 -11.95 17.05 2.29
C SER A 252 -11.66 17.29 0.81
N ASP A 253 -11.11 18.44 0.44
CA ASP A 253 -10.79 18.75 -0.95
C ASP A 253 -9.28 18.62 -1.20
N GLU A 254 -8.91 18.06 -2.35
CA GLU A 254 -7.52 17.85 -2.75
C GLU A 254 -7.18 18.78 -3.91
N ASP A 255 -6.05 19.48 -3.83
CA ASP A 255 -5.60 20.33 -4.93
C ASP A 255 -5.50 19.54 -6.23
N GLN A 256 -6.07 20.05 -7.31
CA GLN A 256 -6.08 19.37 -8.60
C GLN A 256 -4.82 19.66 -9.41
N LEU A 257 -4.28 18.65 -10.08
CA LEU A 257 -3.19 18.84 -11.04
C LEU A 257 -3.71 19.61 -12.28
N ILE A 258 -3.22 20.83 -12.50
CA ILE A 258 -3.61 21.68 -13.64
C ILE A 258 -2.57 21.66 -14.75
N ALA A 259 -1.29 21.65 -14.38
CA ALA A 259 -0.21 21.65 -15.36
C ALA A 259 0.99 20.86 -14.85
N TRP A 260 1.72 20.24 -15.76
CA TRP A 260 3.01 19.63 -15.47
C TRP A 260 4.08 20.16 -16.43
N TYR A 261 5.32 20.24 -15.95
CA TYR A 261 6.44 20.73 -16.75
C TYR A 261 7.14 19.56 -17.44
N ASN A 262 6.99 19.46 -18.76
CA ASN A 262 7.71 18.50 -19.56
C ASN A 262 9.15 18.97 -19.77
N LEU A 263 10.07 18.39 -18.99
CA LEU A 263 11.50 18.70 -19.03
C LEU A 263 12.14 18.44 -20.40
N SER A 264 11.72 17.40 -21.12
CA SER A 264 12.36 17.05 -22.40
C SER A 264 11.99 18.03 -23.52
N ALA A 265 10.80 18.62 -23.45
CA ALA A 265 10.32 19.62 -24.39
C ALA A 265 10.46 21.06 -23.88
N GLY A 266 10.85 21.25 -22.62
CA GLY A 266 11.03 22.57 -22.00
C GLY A 266 9.75 23.39 -21.85
N GLN A 267 8.58 22.75 -21.76
CA GLN A 267 7.27 23.41 -21.83
C GLN A 267 6.29 22.87 -20.77
N TRP A 268 5.36 23.73 -20.34
CA TRP A 268 4.19 23.31 -19.56
C TRP A 268 3.19 22.58 -20.44
N GLN A 269 2.49 21.63 -19.83
CA GLN A 269 1.50 20.77 -20.45
C GLN A 269 0.30 20.68 -19.52
N TYR A 270 -0.90 20.74 -20.09
CA TYR A 270 -2.16 20.84 -19.34
C TYR A 270 -2.98 19.54 -19.35
N GLY A 271 -2.37 18.43 -19.80
CA GLY A 271 -3.00 17.11 -19.78
C GLY A 271 -4.26 17.01 -20.64
N ASN A 272 -5.21 16.20 -20.17
CA ASN A 272 -6.53 15.94 -20.72
C ASN A 272 -7.49 17.14 -20.58
N LEU A 273 -7.11 18.14 -19.78
CA LEU A 273 -7.79 19.43 -19.74
C LEU A 273 -7.76 20.07 -21.13
N GLY A 274 -6.79 19.70 -21.97
CA GLY A 274 -6.87 19.84 -23.42
C GLY A 274 -5.84 20.82 -23.98
N VAL A 275 -5.45 20.52 -25.22
CA VAL A 275 -4.87 21.46 -26.19
C VAL A 275 -5.56 22.82 -26.15
N ASP A 276 -4.80 23.88 -26.47
CA ASP A 276 -5.29 25.27 -26.58
C ASP A 276 -6.71 25.31 -27.15
N SER A 277 -7.60 26.08 -26.51
CA SER A 277 -9.03 26.30 -26.84
C SER A 277 -10.06 25.27 -26.35
N SER A 278 -9.71 24.31 -25.49
CA SER A 278 -10.77 23.53 -24.80
C SER A 278 -11.56 24.44 -23.84
N THR A 279 -12.88 24.30 -23.82
CA THR A 279 -13.73 25.07 -22.88
C THR A 279 -13.37 24.74 -21.43
N TYR A 280 -13.06 23.48 -21.14
CA TYR A 280 -12.73 23.04 -19.77
C TYR A 280 -11.43 23.64 -19.24
N LEU A 281 -10.37 23.71 -20.08
CA LEU A 281 -9.13 24.39 -19.70
C LEU A 281 -9.34 25.89 -19.57
N ASN A 282 -10.07 26.52 -20.50
CA ASN A 282 -10.36 27.94 -20.44
C ASN A 282 -11.11 28.33 -19.17
N ASP A 283 -12.13 27.56 -18.79
CA ASP A 283 -12.92 27.80 -17.57
C ASP A 283 -12.04 27.67 -16.31
N LYS A 284 -11.18 26.64 -16.24
CA LYS A 284 -10.24 26.46 -15.12
C LYS A 284 -9.19 27.57 -15.05
N LEU A 285 -8.60 27.96 -16.19
CA LEU A 285 -7.62 29.04 -16.23
C LEU A 285 -8.25 30.39 -15.87
N GLN A 286 -9.48 30.65 -16.32
CA GLN A 286 -10.22 31.86 -15.93
C GLN A 286 -10.53 31.87 -14.42
N ALA A 287 -11.02 30.76 -13.87
CA ALA A 287 -11.30 30.66 -12.43
C ALA A 287 -10.01 30.83 -11.59
N MET A 288 -8.89 30.28 -12.05
CA MET A 288 -7.60 30.50 -11.43
C MET A 288 -7.18 31.98 -11.50
N ALA A 289 -7.32 32.62 -12.66
CA ALA A 289 -6.98 34.02 -12.83
C ALA A 289 -7.84 34.95 -11.96
N ASP A 290 -9.14 34.68 -11.86
CA ASP A 290 -10.05 35.37 -10.96
C ASP A 290 -9.60 35.23 -9.50
N SER A 291 -9.18 34.03 -9.07
CA SER A 291 -8.67 33.78 -7.72
C SER A 291 -7.37 34.54 -7.42
N LEU A 292 -6.55 34.76 -8.44
CA LEU A 292 -5.29 35.49 -8.35
C LEU A 292 -5.45 37.01 -8.58
N GLY A 293 -6.64 37.46 -8.97
CA GLY A 293 -6.90 38.87 -9.31
C GLY A 293 -6.19 39.33 -10.60
N VAL A 294 -5.99 38.43 -11.56
CA VAL A 294 -5.35 38.71 -12.86
C VAL A 294 -6.31 38.39 -14.02
N THR A 295 -6.01 38.91 -15.22
CA THR A 295 -6.80 38.65 -16.44
C THR A 295 -6.06 37.68 -17.36
N VAL A 296 -6.76 36.68 -17.92
CA VAL A 296 -6.24 35.72 -18.93
C VAL A 296 -6.40 36.27 -20.34
#